data_AF-A0A0B2D2X0-F1
#
_entry.id   AF-A0A0B2D2X0-F1
#
_cell.length_a   1.000
_cell.length_b   1.000
_cell.length_c   1.000
_cell.angle_alpha   90.00
_cell.angle_beta   90.00
_cell.angle_gamma   90.00
#
_symmetry.space_group_name_H-M   'P 1'
#
loop_
_entity.id
_entity.type
_entity.pdbx_description
1 polymer ?
#
loop_
_entity_poly.entity_id
_entity_poly.type
_entity_poly.pdbx_seq_one_letter_code
_entity_poly.pdbx_strand_id
1 'polypeptide(L)' 'MKRLGSLLALAASLLFSLLGILLAYLSHARAVLPYNEQGIYFDGAATFKEQAVEVYALLAVLAFALAALCLALYRRFR' A
#
# COMPACT_ATOMS: atom_id res chain seq x y z
N MET A 1 18.20 -24.16 -7.06
CA MET A 1 16.93 -23.75 -6.41
C MET A 1 17.08 -22.56 -5.45
N LYS A 2 18.10 -22.52 -4.56
CA LYS A 2 18.27 -21.41 -3.58
C LYS A 2 18.36 -19.99 -4.18
N ARG A 3 19.05 -19.81 -5.31
CA ARG A 3 19.18 -18.50 -6.01
C ARG A 3 17.87 -18.00 -6.64
N LEU A 4 17.00 -18.92 -7.08
CA LEU A 4 15.73 -18.53 -7.71
C LEU A 4 14.75 -18.02 -6.64
N GLY A 5 14.70 -18.70 -5.49
CA GLY A 5 13.89 -18.27 -4.35
C GLY A 5 14.32 -16.91 -3.78
N SER A 6 15.63 -16.62 -3.72
CA SER A 6 16.11 -15.32 -3.26
C SER A 6 15.77 -14.18 -4.23
N LEU A 7 15.91 -14.39 -5.54
CA LEU A 7 15.50 -13.40 -6.55
C LEU A 7 14.00 -13.15 -6.55
N LEU A 8 13.18 -14.19 -6.39
CA LEU A 8 11.73 -14.05 -6.25
C LEU A 8 11.35 -13.26 -4.99
N ALA A 9 12.02 -13.50 -3.86
CA ALA A 9 11.80 -12.75 -2.62
C ALA A 9 12.15 -11.26 -2.79
N LEU A 10 13.24 -10.95 -3.51
CA LEU A 10 13.59 -9.56 -3.82
C LEU A 10 12.57 -8.89 -4.74
N ALA A 11 12.14 -9.58 -5.81
CA ALA A 11 11.13 -9.07 -6.73
C ALA A 11 9.79 -8.82 -6.02
N ALA A 12 9.35 -9.75 -5.15
CA ALA A 12 8.15 -9.59 -4.33
C ALA A 12 8.27 -8.40 -3.37
N SER A 13 9.44 -8.22 -2.74
CA SER A 13 9.69 -7.07 -1.85
C SER A 13 9.54 -5.73 -2.59
N LEU A 14 10.10 -5.63 -3.80
CA LEU A 14 9.98 -4.43 -4.64
C LEU A 14 8.53 -4.18 -5.06
N LEU A 15 7.81 -5.23 -5.47
CA LEU A 15 6.40 -5.13 -5.87
C LEU A 15 5.52 -4.63 -4.70
N PHE A 16 5.68 -5.22 -3.52
CA PHE A 16 4.92 -4.79 -2.33
C PHE A 16 5.29 -3.38 -1.87
N SER A 17 6.54 -2.97 -2.04
CA SER A 17 6.98 -1.59 -1.77
C SER A 17 6.28 -0.59 -2.70
N LEU A 18 6.23 -0.88 -4.00
CA LEU A 18 5.53 -0.05 -4.99
C LEU A 18 4.02 0.01 -4.71
N LEU A 19 3.42 -1.12 -4.38
CA LEU A 19 2.00 -1.18 -3.99
C LEU A 19 1.72 -0.36 -2.73
N GLY A 20 2.58 -0.45 -1.71
CA GLY A 20 2.48 0.36 -0.49
C GLY A 20 2.54 1.85 -0.76
N ILE A 21 3.45 2.29 -1.64
CA ILE A 21 3.57 3.70 -2.06
C ILE A 21 2.28 4.15 -2.77
N LEU A 22 1.76 3.35 -3.71
CA LEU A 22 0.52 3.67 -4.43
C LEU A 22 -0.67 3.82 -3.48
N LEU A 23 -0.83 2.90 -2.52
CA LEU A 23 -1.92 2.92 -1.55
C LEU A 23 -1.79 4.10 -0.58
N ALA A 24 -0.57 4.41 -0.11
CA ALA A 24 -0.32 5.58 0.72
C ALA A 24 -0.63 6.87 -0.04
N TYR A 25 -0.24 6.97 -1.32
CA TYR A 25 -0.60 8.08 -2.19
C TYR A 25 -2.12 8.24 -2.33
N LEU A 26 -2.85 7.16 -2.60
CA LEU A 26 -4.31 7.19 -2.72
C LEU A 26 -5.00 7.59 -1.41
N SER A 27 -4.50 7.09 -0.28
CA SER A 27 -4.99 7.47 1.06
C SER A 27 -4.79 8.97 1.28
N HIS A 28 -3.58 9.49 1.02
CA HIS A 28 -3.27 10.90 1.18
C HIS A 28 -4.08 11.79 0.24
N ALA A 29 -4.13 11.46 -1.06
CA ALA A 29 -4.89 12.21 -2.05
C ALA A 29 -6.37 12.33 -1.66
N ARG A 30 -6.94 11.30 -1.04
CA ARG A 30 -8.33 11.32 -0.55
C ARG A 30 -8.49 12.04 0.79
N ALA A 31 -7.52 11.96 1.69
CA ALA A 31 -7.56 12.67 2.98
C ALA A 31 -7.56 14.20 2.83
N VAL A 32 -7.05 14.71 1.70
CA VAL A 32 -6.99 16.15 1.40
C VAL A 32 -8.27 16.65 0.69
N LEU A 33 -9.17 15.76 0.28
CA LEU A 33 -10.42 16.16 -0.36
C LEU A 33 -11.36 16.85 0.65
N PRO A 34 -12.05 17.94 0.24
CA PRO A 34 -13.07 18.56 1.07
C PRO A 34 -14.20 17.54 1.33
N TYR A 35 -14.53 17.34 2.60
CA TYR A 35 -15.62 16.50 3.04
C TYR A 35 -16.77 17.36 3.57
N ASN A 36 -18.01 16.89 3.40
CA ASN A 36 -19.16 17.45 4.09
C ASN A 36 -19.28 16.83 5.51
N GLU A 37 -20.12 17.40 6.37
CA GLU A 37 -20.34 16.93 7.76
C GLU A 37 -20.85 15.46 7.87
N GLN A 38 -21.12 14.81 6.73
CA GLN A 38 -21.60 13.44 6.63
C GLN A 38 -20.50 12.44 6.23
N GLY A 39 -19.24 12.90 6.09
CA GLY A 39 -18.10 12.04 5.73
C GLY A 39 -18.11 11.57 4.27
N ILE A 40 -18.74 12.35 3.37
CA ILE A 40 -18.79 12.08 1.94
C ILE A 40 -17.81 13.01 1.23
N TYR A 41 -16.82 12.43 0.57
CA TYR A 41 -15.91 13.14 -0.34
C TYR A 41 -16.56 13.33 -1.69
N PHE A 42 -16.43 14.53 -2.27
CA PHE A 42 -16.86 14.80 -3.64
C PHE A 42 -15.67 15.22 -4.48
N ASP A 43 -15.26 14.36 -5.42
CA ASP A 43 -14.15 14.60 -6.35
C ASP A 43 -14.66 15.17 -7.71
N GLY A 44 -15.80 15.84 -7.72
CA GLY A 44 -16.43 16.35 -8.96
C GLY A 44 -17.08 15.29 -9.86
N ALA A 45 -16.67 14.02 -9.78
CA ALA A 45 -17.18 12.93 -10.62
C ALA A 45 -17.81 11.76 -9.82
N ALA A 46 -17.39 11.51 -8.58
CA ALA A 46 -17.90 10.43 -7.74
C ALA A 46 -17.89 10.80 -6.25
N THR A 47 -18.80 10.18 -5.50
CA THR A 47 -18.86 10.26 -4.04
C THR A 47 -18.13 9.10 -3.39
N PHE A 48 -17.18 9.39 -2.51
CA PHE A 48 -16.46 8.38 -1.73
C PHE A 48 -16.77 8.51 -0.23
N LYS A 49 -16.81 7.40 0.50
CA LYS A 49 -16.98 7.42 1.96
C LYS A 49 -15.64 7.63 2.67
N GLU A 50 -15.68 8.32 3.80
CA GLU A 50 -14.54 8.57 4.70
C GLU A 50 -13.68 7.32 4.98
N GLN A 51 -14.34 6.19 5.23
CA GLN A 51 -13.71 4.88 5.48
C GLN A 51 -12.75 4.42 4.37
N ALA A 52 -12.87 4.92 3.14
CA ALA A 52 -11.95 4.54 2.07
C ALA A 52 -10.50 5.00 2.36
N VAL A 53 -10.31 6.12 3.05
CA VAL A 53 -8.97 6.65 3.40
C VAL A 53 -8.25 5.70 4.35
N GLU A 54 -8.95 5.27 5.41
CA GLU A 54 -8.43 4.35 6.43
C GLU A 54 -8.09 2.99 5.83
N VAL A 55 -8.95 2.48 4.93
CA VAL A 55 -8.71 1.19 4.25
C VAL A 55 -7.42 1.25 3.42
N TYR A 56 -7.21 2.32 2.64
CA TYR A 56 -5.96 2.44 1.88
C TYR A 56 -4.73 2.60 2.78
N ALA A 57 -4.84 3.34 3.89
CA ALA A 57 -3.74 3.47 4.85
C ALA A 57 -3.37 2.11 5.46
N LEU A 58 -4.38 1.32 5.89
CA LEU A 58 -4.17 -0.01 6.44
C LEU A 58 -3.54 -0.95 5.42
N LEU A 59 -4.04 -0.96 4.17
CA LEU A 59 -3.49 -1.78 3.10
C LEU A 59 -2.05 -1.36 2.75
N ALA A 60 -1.72 -0.06 2.81
CA ALA A 60 -0.35 0.41 2.61
C ALA A 60 0.60 -0.14 3.67
N VAL A 61 0.21 -0.09 4.95
CA VAL A 61 0.99 -0.65 6.06
C VAL A 61 1.20 -2.15 5.87
N LEU A 62 0.15 -2.90 5.53
CA LEU A 62 0.26 -4.34 5.25
C LEU A 62 1.20 -4.62 4.07
N ALA A 63 1.13 -3.83 2.99
CA ALA A 63 2.03 -3.96 1.86
C ALA A 63 3.50 -3.72 2.27
N PHE A 64 3.79 -2.69 3.06
CA PHE A 64 5.15 -2.45 3.56
C PHE A 64 5.62 -3.55 4.52
N ALA A 65 4.75 -4.11 5.36
CA ALA A 65 5.08 -5.23 6.24
C ALA A 65 5.46 -6.48 5.42
N LEU A 66 4.70 -6.80 4.36
CA LEU A 66 5.03 -7.89 3.44
C LEU A 66 6.33 -7.62 2.68
N ALA A 67 6.56 -6.38 2.23
CA ALA A 67 7.81 -6.00 1.59
C ALA A 67 9.02 -6.23 2.50
N ALA A 68 8.91 -5.84 3.78
CA ALA A 68 9.95 -6.04 4.79
C ALA A 68 10.19 -7.53 5.07
N LEU A 69 9.13 -8.34 5.17
CA LEU A 69 9.22 -9.79 5.33
C LEU A 69 9.95 -10.44 4.15
N CYS A 70 9.56 -10.12 2.92
CA CYS A 70 10.22 -10.61 1.70
C CYS A 70 11.70 -10.21 1.65
N LEU A 71 12.04 -8.98 2.06
CA LEU A 71 13.42 -8.52 2.13
C LEU A 71 14.22 -9.27 3.20
N ALA A 72 13.62 -9.53 4.37
CA ALA A 72 14.25 -10.32 5.42
C ALA A 72 14.54 -11.77 4.98
N LEU A 73 13.59 -12.38 4.26
CA LEU A 73 13.78 -13.70 3.64
C LEU A 73 14.89 -13.68 2.60
N TYR A 74 14.92 -12.68 1.71
CA TYR A 74 16.01 -12.50 0.74
C TYR A 74 17.37 -12.42 1.45
N ARG A 75 17.49 -11.62 2.52
CA ARG A 75 18.73 -11.47 3.28
C ARG A 75 19.16 -12.76 3.99
N ARG A 76 18.22 -13.59 4.43
CA ARG A 76 18.52 -14.88 5.10
C ARG A 76 19.01 -15.96 4.14
N PHE A 77 18.60 -15.92 2.87
CA PHE A 77 18.94 -16.93 1.86
C PHE A 77 19.96 -16.46 0.81
N ARG A 78 20.40 -15.21 0.88
CA ARG A 78 21.52 -14.67 0.12
C ARG A 78 22.84 -15.22 0.66
#